data_AF-A0A5N0INA6-F1
#
_entry.id   AF-A0A5N0INA6-F1
#
_cell.length_a   1.000
_cell.length_b   1.000
_cell.length_c   1.000
_cell.angle_alpha   90.00
_cell.angle_beta   90.00
_cell.angle_gamma   90.00
#
_symmetry.space_group_name_H-M   'P 1'
#
loop_
_entity.id
_entity.type
_entity.pdbx_description
1 polymer ?
#
loop_
_entity_poly.entity_id
_entity_poly.type
_entity_poly.pdbx_seq_one_letter_code
_entity_poly.pdbx_strand_id
1 'polypeptide(L)'
;MRTEGISELSIFEALESEVRSYCRSWPVVFDRASGCHLWDSDGRRYLDFFSGAGALNYGHNHPRLKSALLDYLTADRVVHSLDMSTVAKAAFLERFDEVILRPRGLDYKVQFPGPTGTNAVESALKLARRITRRESVISFTNAFHGMTLGALSVTGNSMKRGGAGIPLVHATPMPYDHYLDDRVPDFMWFERLLEDTGSGLNQRAAVIVETVQGEGGINVARLEWLRGLAELCRRHDLLLIVDDVQMGCGRTGPFFSFEAAGIVPDIVCLAKSISGYGLPMALTLFRPELDQWEPGEHNGTFRGHNPAFVTAAAALDFWSGDQLTKNVLRKGEHVERMLDDMVGEVEGVRVRGRGLVQGVAFDRPELATAVCREGFGRGLLLETSGARSEVVKLMPPLLIDDAELDQGLQIVAESVEAVVSRELVGAAGRGAR
;
A
#
# COMPACT_ATOMS: atom_id res chain seq x y z
N MET A 1 -36.61 28.61 -1.11
CA MET A 1 -36.30 28.99 0.28
C MET A 1 -35.10 28.14 0.70
N ARG A 2 -33.88 28.67 0.53
CA ARG A 2 -32.66 27.96 0.94
C ARG A 2 -32.59 28.10 2.46
N THR A 3 -32.74 27.00 3.17
CA THR A 3 -32.55 26.93 4.62
C THR A 3 -31.14 27.39 4.96
N GLU A 4 -31.05 28.19 6.02
CA GLU A 4 -29.83 28.77 6.55
C GLU A 4 -28.78 27.70 6.89
N GLY A 5 -27.58 27.86 6.33
CA GLY A 5 -26.31 27.74 7.06
C GLY A 5 -25.94 26.41 7.72
N ILE A 6 -26.47 25.27 7.29
CA ILE A 6 -25.94 23.98 7.72
C ILE A 6 -24.69 23.68 6.88
N SER A 7 -23.50 23.67 7.49
CA SER A 7 -22.24 23.24 6.85
C SER A 7 -22.46 21.94 6.07
N GLU A 8 -21.99 21.83 4.82
CA GLU A 8 -22.09 20.58 4.04
C GLU A 8 -21.48 19.38 4.80
N LEU A 9 -20.54 19.65 5.71
CA LEU A 9 -19.89 18.63 6.54
C LEU A 9 -20.73 18.16 7.75
N SER A 10 -21.76 18.91 8.12
CA SER A 10 -22.54 18.71 9.37
C SER A 10 -23.18 17.32 9.47
N ILE A 11 -23.63 16.73 8.36
CA ILE A 11 -24.24 15.39 8.38
C ILE A 11 -23.20 14.33 8.73
N PHE A 12 -21.97 14.49 8.25
CA PHE A 12 -20.85 13.61 8.55
C PHE A 12 -20.37 13.83 9.98
N GLU A 13 -20.32 15.08 10.46
CA GLU A 13 -20.01 15.37 11.87
C GLU A 13 -21.06 14.81 12.84
N ALA A 14 -22.33 14.81 12.45
CA ALA A 14 -23.42 14.34 13.30
C ALA A 14 -23.53 12.81 13.34
N LEU A 15 -23.26 12.11 12.22
CA LEU A 15 -23.57 10.69 12.08
C LEU A 15 -22.36 9.78 11.91
N GLU A 16 -21.24 10.28 11.37
CA GLU A 16 -20.06 9.45 11.14
C GLU A 16 -19.24 9.29 12.42
N SER A 17 -18.69 8.10 12.64
CA SER A 17 -17.85 7.82 13.80
C SER A 17 -16.60 8.72 13.83
N GLU A 18 -16.19 9.12 15.03
CA GLU A 18 -14.99 9.94 15.22
C GLU A 18 -13.68 9.25 14.79
N VAL A 19 -13.70 7.95 14.50
CA VAL A 19 -12.55 7.20 13.96
C VAL A 19 -12.12 7.65 12.55
N ARG A 20 -12.95 8.42 11.84
CA ARG A 20 -12.63 9.00 10.52
C ARG A 20 -11.26 9.71 10.54
N SER A 21 -10.62 9.97 9.40
CA SER A 21 -9.30 10.64 9.40
C SER A 21 -9.09 11.55 8.20
N TYR A 22 -9.22 11.01 6.99
CA TYR A 22 -8.96 11.75 5.74
C TYR A 22 -9.88 12.98 5.57
N CYS A 23 -11.14 12.90 6.02
CA CYS A 23 -12.07 14.03 5.98
C CYS A 23 -11.64 15.22 6.88
N ARG A 24 -10.72 15.00 7.83
CA ARG A 24 -10.13 16.07 8.64
C ARG A 24 -8.91 16.71 7.97
N SER A 25 -8.21 15.94 7.14
CA SER A 25 -7.12 16.43 6.28
C SER A 25 -7.66 17.22 5.08
N TRP A 26 -8.75 16.75 4.47
CA TRP A 26 -9.42 17.33 3.32
C TRP A 26 -10.89 17.62 3.63
N PRO A 27 -11.19 18.72 4.34
CA PRO A 27 -12.54 19.04 4.83
C PRO A 27 -13.44 19.63 3.73
N VAL A 28 -13.64 18.86 2.66
CA VAL A 28 -14.54 19.17 1.53
C VAL A 28 -15.34 17.93 1.14
N VAL A 29 -16.46 18.13 0.45
CA VAL A 29 -17.28 17.04 -0.08
C VAL A 29 -16.91 16.81 -1.54
N PHE A 30 -16.34 15.64 -1.87
CA PHE A 30 -16.00 15.29 -3.25
C PHE A 30 -17.22 14.73 -4.01
N ASP A 31 -17.36 15.11 -5.29
CA ASP A 31 -18.47 14.71 -6.16
C ASP A 31 -18.00 13.88 -7.37
N ARG A 32 -17.00 14.37 -8.11
CA ARG A 32 -16.53 13.75 -9.36
C ARG A 32 -15.05 13.43 -9.31
N ALA A 33 -14.63 12.42 -10.07
CA ALA A 33 -13.23 12.09 -10.24
C ALA A 33 -12.96 11.45 -11.62
N SER A 34 -11.81 11.73 -12.21
CA SER A 34 -11.37 11.20 -13.51
C SER A 34 -9.87 11.34 -13.67
N GLY A 35 -9.19 10.27 -14.09
CA GLY A 35 -7.73 10.28 -14.23
C GLY A 35 -7.05 10.53 -12.89
N CYS A 36 -6.26 11.59 -12.78
CA CYS A 36 -5.62 12.02 -11.54
C CYS A 36 -6.34 13.19 -10.85
N HIS A 37 -7.58 13.52 -11.22
CA HIS A 37 -8.31 14.67 -10.66
C HIS A 37 -9.53 14.25 -9.85
N LEU A 38 -9.79 14.98 -8.76
CA LEU A 38 -11.07 15.04 -8.07
C LEU A 38 -11.65 16.45 -8.15
N TRP A 39 -12.98 16.55 -8.06
CA TRP A 39 -13.72 17.80 -7.94
C TRP A 39 -14.61 17.74 -6.71
N ASP A 40 -14.60 18.80 -5.91
CA ASP A 40 -15.57 18.96 -4.83
C ASP A 40 -16.95 19.42 -5.34
N SER A 41 -17.94 19.42 -4.43
CA SER A 41 -19.32 19.86 -4.67
C SER A 41 -19.42 21.31 -5.17
N ASP A 42 -18.45 22.16 -4.83
CA ASP A 42 -18.32 23.54 -5.30
C ASP A 42 -17.63 23.65 -6.67
N GLY A 43 -17.14 22.52 -7.21
CA GLY A 43 -16.50 22.44 -8.52
C GLY A 43 -15.01 22.76 -8.52
N ARG A 44 -14.39 22.98 -7.35
CA ARG A 44 -12.94 23.15 -7.25
C ARG A 44 -12.25 21.81 -7.53
N ARG A 45 -11.24 21.87 -8.39
CA ARG A 45 -10.45 20.72 -8.84
C ARG A 45 -9.23 20.53 -7.95
N TYR A 46 -8.91 19.27 -7.69
CA TYR A 46 -7.73 18.83 -6.96
C TYR A 46 -6.98 17.78 -7.77
N LEU A 47 -5.66 17.92 -7.85
CA LEU A 47 -4.76 16.89 -8.35
C LEU A 47 -4.54 15.85 -7.24
N ASP A 48 -4.61 14.56 -7.58
CA ASP A 48 -4.57 13.45 -6.63
C ASP A 48 -3.24 12.71 -6.69
N PHE A 49 -2.37 13.01 -5.72
CA PHE A 49 -1.12 12.28 -5.49
C PHE A 49 -1.26 11.26 -4.35
N PHE A 50 -2.48 10.92 -3.94
CA PHE A 50 -2.76 9.90 -2.94
C PHE A 50 -3.34 8.62 -3.56
N SER A 51 -4.13 8.74 -4.63
CA SER A 51 -4.73 7.64 -5.38
C SER A 51 -5.46 6.63 -4.49
N GLY A 52 -6.19 7.11 -3.49
CA GLY A 52 -6.87 6.26 -2.50
C GLY A 52 -5.90 5.34 -1.74
N ALA A 53 -4.78 5.87 -1.24
CA ALA A 53 -3.69 5.12 -0.62
C ALA A 53 -3.07 4.04 -1.53
N GLY A 54 -3.03 4.30 -2.84
CA GLY A 54 -2.58 3.35 -3.86
C GLY A 54 -3.62 2.32 -4.29
N ALA A 55 -4.91 2.56 -4.04
CA ALA A 55 -5.99 1.74 -4.60
C ALA A 55 -6.28 2.06 -6.07
N LEU A 56 -5.85 3.21 -6.57
CA LEU A 56 -6.18 3.71 -7.90
C LEU A 56 -4.94 3.89 -8.78
N ASN A 57 -4.10 2.85 -8.91
CA ASN A 57 -2.93 2.85 -9.78
C ASN A 57 -3.25 3.23 -11.25
N TYR A 58 -4.46 2.97 -11.74
CA TYR A 58 -4.88 3.33 -13.11
C TYR A 58 -5.68 4.64 -13.20
N GLY A 59 -5.80 5.36 -12.08
CA GLY A 59 -6.56 6.59 -11.96
C GLY A 59 -8.06 6.36 -11.73
N HIS A 60 -8.76 7.46 -11.44
CA HIS A 60 -10.19 7.47 -11.24
C HIS A 60 -10.95 7.21 -12.53
N ASN A 61 -11.95 6.32 -12.47
CA ASN A 61 -12.92 6.10 -13.53
C ASN A 61 -12.33 5.89 -14.94
N HIS A 62 -11.20 5.17 -15.04
CA HIS A 62 -10.51 4.95 -16.31
C HIS A 62 -11.50 4.45 -17.40
N PRO A 63 -11.62 5.13 -18.56
CA PRO A 63 -12.70 4.87 -19.53
C PRO A 63 -12.83 3.41 -19.98
N ARG A 64 -11.70 2.74 -20.23
CA ARG A 64 -11.66 1.31 -20.59
C ARG A 64 -12.26 0.41 -19.51
N LEU A 65 -11.90 0.64 -18.25
CA LEU A 65 -12.36 -0.16 -17.11
C LEU A 65 -13.83 0.15 -16.81
N LYS A 66 -14.22 1.42 -16.91
CA LYS A 66 -15.60 1.88 -16.76
C LYS A 66 -16.53 1.23 -17.78
N SER A 67 -16.14 1.19 -19.06
CA SER A 67 -16.94 0.55 -20.11
C SER A 67 -17.13 -0.94 -19.79
N ALA A 68 -16.05 -1.67 -19.51
CA ALA A 68 -16.14 -3.09 -19.18
C ALA A 68 -17.07 -3.38 -17.99
N LEU A 69 -17.02 -2.53 -16.95
CA LEU A 69 -17.91 -2.61 -15.81
C LEU A 69 -19.37 -2.36 -16.18
N LEU A 70 -19.64 -1.28 -16.94
CA LEU A 70 -21.00 -0.93 -17.35
C LEU A 70 -21.61 -2.00 -18.26
N ASP A 71 -20.85 -2.49 -19.25
CA ASP A 71 -21.27 -3.55 -20.17
C ASP A 71 -21.59 -4.85 -19.40
N TYR A 72 -20.85 -5.14 -18.34
CA TYR A 72 -21.12 -6.28 -17.47
C TYR A 72 -22.42 -6.13 -16.68
N LEU A 73 -22.64 -4.95 -16.09
CA LEU A 73 -23.80 -4.66 -15.25
C LEU A 73 -25.10 -4.57 -16.07
N THR A 74 -25.07 -3.95 -17.25
CA THR A 74 -26.25 -3.83 -18.13
C THR A 74 -26.65 -5.16 -18.77
N ALA A 75 -25.78 -6.16 -18.75
CA ALA A 75 -26.05 -7.51 -19.20
C ALA A 75 -26.65 -8.43 -18.12
N ASP A 76 -27.05 -7.89 -16.96
CA ASP A 76 -27.68 -8.62 -15.83
C ASP A 76 -26.87 -9.84 -15.36
N ARG A 77 -25.53 -9.74 -15.41
CA ARG A 77 -24.63 -10.82 -15.01
C ARG A 77 -24.50 -10.92 -13.49
N VAL A 78 -24.11 -12.11 -13.01
CA VAL A 78 -24.01 -12.44 -11.57
C VAL A 78 -23.08 -11.48 -10.84
N VAL A 79 -23.62 -10.54 -10.06
CA VAL A 79 -22.80 -9.57 -9.30
C VAL A 79 -22.09 -10.23 -8.11
N HIS A 80 -22.78 -11.09 -7.38
CA HIS A 80 -22.30 -11.73 -6.16
C HIS A 80 -22.47 -13.24 -6.27
N SER A 81 -21.39 -13.99 -6.01
CA SER A 81 -21.39 -15.44 -6.23
C SER A 81 -20.92 -16.28 -5.05
N LEU A 82 -20.60 -15.69 -3.89
CA LEU A 82 -19.83 -16.38 -2.84
C LEU A 82 -18.63 -17.11 -3.45
N ASP A 83 -18.58 -18.44 -3.41
CA ASP A 83 -17.53 -19.26 -4.01
C ASP A 83 -17.92 -19.91 -5.35
N MET A 84 -19.16 -19.73 -5.83
CA MET A 84 -19.64 -20.30 -7.09
C MET A 84 -18.75 -19.90 -8.27
N SER A 85 -18.56 -20.83 -9.19
CA SER A 85 -17.89 -20.58 -10.47
C SER A 85 -18.71 -19.62 -11.33
N THR A 86 -18.06 -18.61 -11.90
CA THR A 86 -18.67 -17.65 -12.81
C THR A 86 -17.75 -17.40 -14.00
N VAL A 87 -18.33 -16.92 -15.10
CA VAL A 87 -17.58 -16.52 -16.30
C VAL A 87 -16.58 -15.40 -15.97
N ALA A 88 -16.96 -14.43 -15.14
CA ALA A 88 -16.07 -13.33 -14.77
C ALA A 88 -14.87 -13.79 -13.95
N LYS A 89 -15.08 -14.71 -12.98
CA LYS A 89 -14.01 -15.28 -12.17
C LYS A 89 -13.06 -16.13 -13.02
N ALA A 90 -13.59 -16.95 -13.92
CA ALA A 90 -12.80 -17.76 -14.84
C ALA A 90 -11.92 -16.87 -15.74
N ALA A 91 -12.53 -15.87 -16.39
CA ALA A 91 -11.81 -14.94 -17.26
C ALA A 91 -10.70 -14.16 -16.52
N PHE A 92 -10.95 -13.76 -15.26
CA PHE A 92 -9.91 -13.14 -14.43
C PHE A 92 -8.76 -14.13 -14.16
N LEU A 93 -9.05 -15.35 -13.71
CA LEU A 93 -8.01 -16.34 -13.37
C LEU A 93 -7.16 -16.73 -14.58
N GLU A 94 -7.80 -17.02 -15.72
CA GLU A 94 -7.11 -17.37 -16.97
C GLU A 94 -6.17 -16.25 -17.41
N ARG A 95 -6.67 -15.01 -17.38
CA ARG A 95 -5.91 -13.85 -17.82
C ARG A 95 -4.83 -13.44 -16.84
N PHE A 96 -5.08 -13.58 -15.54
CA PHE A 96 -4.07 -13.35 -14.49
C PHE A 96 -2.92 -14.35 -14.63
N ASP A 97 -3.23 -15.62 -14.89
CA ASP A 97 -2.22 -16.63 -15.15
C ASP A 97 -1.43 -16.34 -16.44
N GLU A 98 -2.13 -16.06 -17.54
CA GLU A 98 -1.51 -15.76 -18.85
C GLU A 98 -0.62 -14.52 -18.85
N VAL A 99 -1.08 -13.42 -18.25
CA VAL A 99 -0.43 -12.11 -18.36
C VAL A 99 0.52 -11.83 -17.19
N ILE A 100 0.20 -12.34 -16.00
CA ILE A 100 0.96 -12.04 -14.78
C ILE A 100 1.86 -13.20 -14.39
N LEU A 101 1.29 -14.38 -14.12
CA LEU A 101 2.03 -15.48 -13.47
C LEU A 101 3.00 -16.20 -14.41
N ARG A 102 2.52 -16.75 -15.53
CA ARG A 102 3.36 -17.55 -16.46
C ARG A 102 4.54 -16.76 -17.03
N PRO A 103 4.39 -15.49 -17.49
CA PRO A 103 5.52 -14.74 -18.04
C PRO A 103 6.62 -14.46 -17.01
N ARG A 104 6.29 -14.57 -15.71
CA ARG A 104 7.22 -14.38 -14.59
C ARG A 104 7.75 -15.70 -14.02
N GLY A 105 7.36 -16.84 -14.60
CA GLY A 105 7.72 -18.16 -14.07
C GLY A 105 7.18 -18.43 -12.67
N LEU A 106 6.08 -17.78 -12.29
CA LEU A 106 5.46 -17.94 -10.98
C LEU A 106 4.37 -19.00 -11.07
N ASP A 107 4.47 -20.04 -10.25
CA ASP A 107 3.45 -21.06 -10.09
C ASP A 107 2.73 -20.81 -8.75
N TYR A 108 1.55 -20.20 -8.82
CA TYR A 108 0.74 -19.89 -7.65
C TYR A 108 -0.72 -20.31 -7.85
N LYS A 109 -1.30 -20.88 -6.79
CA LYS A 109 -2.75 -20.93 -6.61
C LYS A 109 -3.26 -19.59 -6.10
N VAL A 110 -4.54 -19.32 -6.36
CA VAL A 110 -5.22 -18.09 -5.95
C VAL A 110 -6.33 -18.40 -4.97
N GLN A 111 -6.24 -17.87 -3.75
CA GLN A 111 -7.35 -17.79 -2.82
C GLN A 111 -8.00 -16.42 -2.86
N PHE A 112 -9.32 -16.40 -2.87
CA PHE A 112 -10.14 -15.18 -2.73
C PHE A 112 -10.66 -15.10 -1.28
N PRO A 113 -10.04 -14.29 -0.41
CA PRO A 113 -10.52 -14.07 0.95
C PRO A 113 -11.66 -13.04 0.96
N GLY A 114 -12.02 -12.50 2.13
CA GLY A 114 -12.81 -11.26 2.18
C GLY A 114 -12.10 -10.14 1.38
N PRO A 115 -12.82 -9.22 0.72
CA PRO A 115 -12.24 -8.31 -0.29
C PRO A 115 -11.47 -7.12 0.32
N THR A 116 -10.60 -7.37 1.29
CA THR A 116 -9.73 -6.36 1.92
C THR A 116 -8.31 -6.89 2.11
N GLY A 117 -7.32 -5.99 2.12
CA GLY A 117 -5.91 -6.37 2.34
C GLY A 117 -5.70 -7.13 3.65
N THR A 118 -6.38 -6.69 4.71
CA THR A 118 -6.36 -7.36 6.02
C THR A 118 -6.81 -8.83 5.95
N ASN A 119 -7.85 -9.13 5.16
CA ASN A 119 -8.32 -10.50 4.98
C ASN A 119 -7.33 -11.36 4.18
N ALA A 120 -6.60 -10.77 3.22
CA ALA A 120 -5.53 -11.47 2.51
C ALA A 120 -4.36 -11.81 3.45
N VAL A 121 -3.96 -10.87 4.31
CA VAL A 121 -2.96 -11.09 5.34
C VAL A 121 -3.43 -12.15 6.33
N GLU A 122 -4.66 -12.07 6.86
CA GLU A 122 -5.17 -13.10 7.78
C GLU A 122 -5.21 -14.49 7.15
N SER A 123 -5.55 -14.59 5.87
CA SER A 123 -5.49 -15.86 5.13
C SER A 123 -4.06 -16.39 5.04
N ALA A 124 -3.09 -15.54 4.71
CA ALA A 124 -1.69 -15.89 4.64
C ALA A 124 -1.14 -16.37 6.01
N LEU A 125 -1.44 -15.62 7.08
CA LEU A 125 -1.01 -15.96 8.44
C LEU A 125 -1.63 -17.29 8.90
N LYS A 126 -2.92 -17.52 8.66
CA LYS A 126 -3.58 -18.80 8.99
C LYS A 126 -2.97 -19.96 8.19
N LEU A 127 -2.75 -19.77 6.89
CA LEU A 127 -2.18 -20.80 6.02
C LEU A 127 -0.77 -21.20 6.48
N ALA A 128 0.09 -20.22 6.75
CA ALA A 128 1.45 -20.47 7.21
C ALA A 128 1.47 -21.24 8.54
N ARG A 129 0.64 -20.83 9.51
CA ARG A 129 0.52 -21.52 10.81
C ARG A 129 0.04 -22.95 10.65
N ARG A 130 -0.92 -23.17 9.77
CA ARG A 130 -1.52 -24.48 9.50
C ARG A 130 -0.51 -25.46 8.90
N ILE A 131 0.24 -25.02 7.89
CA ILE A 131 1.22 -25.86 7.19
C ILE A 131 2.37 -26.23 8.11
N THR A 132 2.92 -25.23 8.80
CA THR A 132 4.10 -25.43 9.65
C THR A 132 3.77 -26.00 11.03
N ARG A 133 2.50 -25.91 11.46
CA ARG A 133 2.03 -26.17 12.83
C ARG A 133 2.75 -25.34 13.90
N ARG A 134 3.24 -24.17 13.50
CA ARG A 134 3.91 -23.19 14.36
C ARG A 134 3.03 -21.94 14.46
N GLU A 135 3.00 -21.30 15.62
CA GLU A 135 2.05 -20.20 15.85
C GLU A 135 2.66 -18.82 15.57
N SER A 136 3.95 -18.65 15.85
CA SER A 136 4.61 -17.34 15.80
C SER A 136 4.93 -16.93 14.36
N VAL A 137 4.75 -15.65 14.05
CA VAL A 137 5.17 -15.05 12.78
C VAL A 137 6.12 -13.88 13.06
N ILE A 138 7.20 -13.79 12.29
CA ILE A 138 8.11 -12.66 12.35
C ILE A 138 7.57 -11.54 11.46
N SER A 139 7.52 -10.33 11.99
CA SER A 139 7.26 -9.11 11.22
C SER A 139 8.36 -8.10 11.46
N PHE A 140 8.30 -6.95 10.79
CA PHE A 140 9.35 -5.95 10.88
C PHE A 140 8.90 -4.67 11.59
N THR A 141 9.87 -3.93 12.13
CA THR A 141 9.66 -2.58 12.66
C THR A 141 8.97 -1.70 11.61
N ASN A 142 8.07 -0.80 12.04
CA ASN A 142 7.30 0.10 11.18
C ASN A 142 6.29 -0.56 10.22
N ALA A 143 6.15 -1.89 10.23
CA ALA A 143 5.25 -2.60 9.31
C ALA A 143 3.77 -2.26 9.50
N PHE A 144 2.98 -2.38 8.43
CA PHE A 144 1.53 -2.26 8.46
C PHE A 144 0.86 -3.31 7.58
N HIS A 145 0.13 -4.23 8.22
CA HIS A 145 -0.51 -5.35 7.53
C HIS A 145 -2.03 -5.42 7.75
N GLY A 146 -2.59 -4.50 8.54
CA GLY A 146 -4.04 -4.35 8.70
C GLY A 146 -4.47 -4.09 10.14
N MET A 147 -5.80 -4.02 10.32
CA MET A 147 -6.44 -3.51 11.54
C MET A 147 -7.28 -4.53 12.32
N THR A 148 -7.48 -5.73 11.79
CA THR A 148 -8.12 -6.83 12.55
C THR A 148 -7.09 -7.48 13.47
N LEU A 149 -7.54 -8.11 14.55
CA LEU A 149 -6.64 -8.61 15.62
C LEU A 149 -5.48 -9.48 15.11
N GLY A 150 -5.73 -10.37 14.13
CA GLY A 150 -4.71 -11.21 13.53
C GLY A 150 -3.63 -10.41 12.77
N ALA A 151 -4.03 -9.58 11.82
CA ALA A 151 -3.12 -8.74 11.03
C ALA A 151 -2.49 -7.59 11.85
N LEU A 152 -3.22 -7.10 12.86
CA LEU A 152 -2.75 -6.09 13.79
C LEU A 152 -1.61 -6.63 14.66
N SER A 153 -1.58 -7.94 14.93
CA SER A 153 -0.49 -8.56 15.69
C SER A 153 0.89 -8.38 15.04
N VAL A 154 0.93 -8.39 13.71
CA VAL A 154 2.15 -8.18 12.90
C VAL A 154 2.33 -6.72 12.44
N THR A 155 1.41 -5.81 12.78
CA THR A 155 1.52 -4.36 12.52
C THR A 155 2.28 -3.67 13.65
N GLY A 156 3.18 -2.73 13.32
CA GLY A 156 4.12 -2.10 14.26
C GLY A 156 3.66 -0.79 14.92
N ASN A 157 2.70 -0.07 14.34
CA ASN A 157 2.27 1.25 14.85
C ASN A 157 1.57 1.14 16.23
N SER A 158 2.12 1.79 17.25
CA SER A 158 1.65 1.67 18.65
C SER A 158 0.23 2.21 18.86
N MET A 159 -0.13 3.33 18.23
CA MET A 159 -1.49 3.90 18.33
C MET A 159 -2.52 2.93 17.77
N LYS A 160 -2.27 2.39 16.57
CA LYS A 160 -3.17 1.41 15.92
C LYS A 160 -3.32 0.15 16.78
N ARG A 161 -2.21 -0.35 17.34
CA ARG A 161 -2.20 -1.51 18.25
C ARG A 161 -2.96 -1.25 19.56
N GLY A 162 -2.92 -0.03 20.08
CA GLY A 162 -3.62 0.36 21.30
C GLY A 162 -5.14 0.20 21.22
N GLY A 163 -5.72 0.30 20.01
CA GLY A 163 -7.13 0.06 19.75
C GLY A 163 -7.58 -1.40 19.89
N ALA A 164 -6.66 -2.36 20.02
CA ALA A 164 -7.00 -3.79 20.11
C ALA A 164 -7.77 -4.16 21.39
N GLY A 165 -7.50 -3.48 22.51
CA GLY A 165 -8.09 -3.80 23.82
C GLY A 165 -7.69 -5.18 24.40
N ILE A 166 -6.83 -5.95 23.71
CA ILE A 166 -6.33 -7.26 24.13
C ILE A 166 -4.84 -7.42 23.76
N PRO A 167 -4.11 -8.34 24.41
CA PRO A 167 -2.75 -8.67 24.00
C PRO A 167 -2.68 -9.17 22.55
N LEU A 168 -1.74 -8.61 21.79
CA LEU A 168 -1.41 -9.03 20.44
C LEU A 168 -0.23 -10.02 20.52
N VAL A 169 -0.56 -11.31 20.43
CA VAL A 169 0.36 -12.43 20.63
C VAL A 169 0.72 -13.15 19.33
N HIS A 170 1.64 -14.12 19.41
CA HIS A 170 2.11 -14.93 18.28
C HIS A 170 2.72 -14.12 17.11
N ALA A 171 3.35 -13.00 17.43
CA ALA A 171 4.14 -12.19 16.52
C ALA A 171 5.46 -11.76 17.19
N THR A 172 6.54 -11.70 16.43
CA THR A 172 7.85 -11.23 16.91
C THR A 172 8.38 -10.16 15.96
N PRO A 173 8.50 -8.89 16.38
CA PRO A 173 9.07 -7.84 15.54
C PRO A 173 10.60 -7.99 15.46
N MET A 174 11.15 -7.83 14.26
CA MET A 174 12.58 -7.73 13.97
C MET A 174 12.92 -6.38 13.32
N PRO A 175 14.16 -5.89 13.45
CA PRO A 175 14.59 -4.69 12.73
C PRO A 175 14.42 -4.85 11.22
N TYR A 176 13.73 -3.90 10.58
CA TYR A 176 13.69 -3.77 9.12
C TYR A 176 15.07 -3.35 8.57
N ASP A 177 15.22 -3.35 7.25
CA ASP A 177 16.41 -2.82 6.60
C ASP A 177 16.73 -1.39 7.07
N HIS A 178 18.02 -1.12 7.29
CA HIS A 178 18.57 0.13 7.86
C HIS A 178 18.02 0.58 9.23
N TYR A 179 17.19 -0.20 9.91
CA TYR A 179 16.59 0.23 11.19
C TYR A 179 17.62 0.45 12.32
N LEU A 180 18.79 -0.18 12.23
CA LEU A 180 19.90 -0.06 13.19
C LEU A 180 21.04 0.83 12.68
N ASP A 181 20.77 1.72 11.72
CA ASP A 181 21.73 2.68 11.15
C ASP A 181 23.02 2.02 10.62
N ASP A 182 22.89 0.82 10.03
CA ASP A 182 24.00 -0.01 9.53
C ASP A 182 25.08 -0.35 10.57
N ARG A 183 24.78 -0.17 11.86
CA ARG A 183 25.69 -0.45 12.98
C ARG A 183 25.83 -1.95 13.27
N VAL A 184 24.93 -2.75 12.75
CA VAL A 184 24.88 -4.21 12.92
C VAL A 184 24.74 -4.83 11.54
N PRO A 185 25.53 -5.87 11.19
CA PRO A 185 25.37 -6.57 9.92
C PRO A 185 23.96 -7.14 9.75
N ASP A 186 23.49 -7.15 8.50
CA ASP A 186 22.18 -7.67 8.13
C ASP A 186 21.92 -9.04 8.76
N PHE A 187 20.73 -9.20 9.34
CA PHE A 187 20.25 -10.44 9.96
C PHE A 187 21.06 -11.00 11.13
N MET A 188 22.21 -10.44 11.54
CA MET A 188 23.03 -10.99 12.63
C MET A 188 22.20 -11.24 13.91
N TRP A 189 21.40 -10.26 14.33
CA TRP A 189 20.52 -10.40 15.49
C TRP A 189 19.43 -11.46 15.26
N PHE A 190 18.81 -11.44 14.08
CA PHE A 190 17.70 -12.32 13.74
C PHE A 190 18.16 -13.79 13.66
N GLU A 191 19.24 -14.07 12.93
CA GLU A 191 19.83 -15.40 12.80
C GLU A 191 20.29 -15.94 14.15
N ARG A 192 20.94 -15.11 14.98
CA ARG A 192 21.34 -15.53 16.33
C ARG A 192 20.15 -15.97 17.19
N LEU A 193 19.02 -15.26 17.08
CA LEU A 193 17.81 -15.65 17.81
C LEU A 193 17.12 -16.90 17.23
N LEU A 194 17.31 -17.21 15.95
CA LEU A 194 16.81 -18.44 15.35
C LEU A 194 17.64 -19.67 15.74
N GLU A 195 18.96 -19.50 15.86
CA GLU A 195 19.91 -20.60 16.13
C GLU A 195 20.09 -20.91 17.61
N ASP A 196 19.94 -19.91 18.48
CA ASP A 196 20.16 -20.08 19.92
C ASP A 196 18.96 -20.76 20.58
N THR A 197 19.15 -21.99 21.07
CA THR A 197 18.11 -22.75 21.78
C THR A 197 17.66 -22.08 23.08
N GLY A 198 18.48 -21.20 23.66
CA GLY A 198 18.17 -20.41 24.86
C GLY A 198 17.58 -19.02 24.56
N SER A 199 17.31 -18.69 23.31
CA SER A 199 16.78 -17.38 22.88
C SER A 199 15.39 -17.04 23.44
N GLY A 200 14.65 -18.05 23.95
CA GLY A 200 13.26 -17.89 24.40
C GLY A 200 12.27 -17.66 23.26
N LEU A 201 12.72 -17.83 22.03
CA LEU A 201 12.02 -17.45 20.82
C LEU A 201 11.21 -18.68 20.33
N ASN A 202 9.87 -18.60 20.36
CA ASN A 202 8.95 -19.66 19.88
C ASN A 202 9.19 -20.07 18.42
N GLN A 203 9.03 -21.35 18.06
CA GLN A 203 9.10 -21.77 16.66
C GLN A 203 8.17 -20.94 15.75
N ARG A 204 8.66 -20.55 14.56
CA ARG A 204 7.96 -19.61 13.67
C ARG A 204 7.48 -20.27 12.39
N ALA A 205 6.27 -19.91 12.01
CA ALA A 205 5.66 -20.34 10.77
C ALA A 205 6.22 -19.59 9.57
N ALA A 206 6.41 -18.28 9.72
CA ALA A 206 6.69 -17.40 8.60
C ALA A 206 7.40 -16.12 9.02
N VAL A 207 7.93 -15.44 8.00
CA VAL A 207 8.25 -14.03 8.01
C VAL A 207 7.26 -13.30 7.08
N ILE A 208 6.71 -12.17 7.52
CA ILE A 208 5.92 -11.27 6.67
C ILE A 208 6.65 -9.94 6.46
N VAL A 209 6.71 -9.47 5.22
CA VAL A 209 7.47 -8.27 4.84
C VAL A 209 6.78 -7.47 3.73
N GLU A 210 6.87 -6.15 3.82
CA GLU A 210 6.63 -5.23 2.69
C GLU A 210 7.99 -4.92 2.05
N THR A 211 8.13 -5.01 0.72
CA THR A 211 9.42 -4.66 0.06
C THR A 211 9.73 -3.16 0.11
N VAL A 212 8.67 -2.35 0.21
CA VAL A 212 8.69 -0.93 0.56
C VAL A 212 7.58 -0.74 1.58
N GLN A 213 7.92 -0.31 2.79
CA GLN A 213 6.92 -0.08 3.84
C GLN A 213 6.17 1.22 3.57
N GLY A 214 4.89 1.11 3.26
CA GLY A 214 4.08 2.26 2.88
C GLY A 214 3.73 3.16 4.06
N GLU A 215 2.89 2.64 4.95
CA GLU A 215 2.50 3.35 6.18
C GLU A 215 3.67 3.53 7.15
N GLY A 216 4.70 2.68 7.04
CA GLY A 216 5.94 2.78 7.81
C GLY A 216 6.80 3.99 7.48
N GLY A 217 6.47 4.74 6.43
CA GLY A 217 7.15 5.98 6.04
C GLY A 217 7.92 5.89 4.72
N ILE A 218 7.52 5.02 3.79
CA ILE A 218 8.25 4.78 2.54
C ILE A 218 9.69 4.28 2.81
N ASN A 219 9.84 3.34 3.74
CA ASN A 219 11.13 2.68 3.98
C ASN A 219 11.34 1.66 2.85
N VAL A 220 12.39 1.84 2.05
CA VAL A 220 12.69 0.99 0.88
C VAL A 220 13.73 -0.05 1.29
N ALA A 221 13.38 -1.33 1.30
CA ALA A 221 14.40 -2.37 1.50
C ALA A 221 15.32 -2.46 0.29
N ARG A 222 16.62 -2.50 0.54
CA ARG A 222 17.63 -2.83 -0.45
C ARG A 222 17.36 -4.20 -1.07
N LEU A 223 17.70 -4.35 -2.35
CA LEU A 223 17.43 -5.59 -3.09
C LEU A 223 18.24 -6.76 -2.53
N GLU A 224 19.49 -6.51 -2.15
CA GLU A 224 20.36 -7.47 -1.47
C GLU A 224 19.82 -7.90 -0.10
N TRP A 225 19.19 -6.98 0.64
CA TRP A 225 18.56 -7.32 1.92
C TRP A 225 17.36 -8.25 1.71
N LEU A 226 16.50 -7.97 0.72
CA LEU A 226 15.38 -8.86 0.36
C LEU A 226 15.85 -10.25 -0.07
N ARG A 227 16.94 -10.34 -0.84
CA ARG A 227 17.57 -11.63 -1.20
C ARG A 227 18.10 -12.35 0.03
N GLY A 228 18.80 -11.64 0.92
CA GLY A 228 19.31 -12.18 2.16
C GLY A 228 18.19 -12.70 3.08
N LEU A 229 17.06 -11.99 3.14
CA LEU A 229 15.88 -12.42 3.90
C LEU A 229 15.27 -13.70 3.33
N ALA A 230 15.10 -13.79 2.00
CA ALA A 230 14.57 -14.98 1.35
C ALA A 230 15.47 -16.21 1.59
N GLU A 231 16.79 -16.00 1.49
CA GLU A 231 17.78 -17.05 1.74
C GLU A 231 17.80 -17.48 3.22
N LEU A 232 17.68 -16.54 4.16
CA LEU A 232 17.50 -16.85 5.59
C LEU A 232 16.23 -17.67 5.85
N CYS A 233 15.09 -17.29 5.25
CA CYS A 233 13.84 -18.03 5.40
C CYS A 233 13.99 -19.48 4.93
N ARG A 234 14.64 -19.69 3.78
CA ARG A 234 14.92 -21.01 3.21
C ARG A 234 15.81 -21.87 4.12
N ARG A 235 16.87 -21.30 4.70
CA ARG A 235 17.78 -22.04 5.60
C ARG A 235 17.12 -22.49 6.90
N HIS A 236 16.14 -21.74 7.38
CA HIS A 236 15.49 -21.98 8.67
C HIS A 236 14.06 -22.55 8.57
N ASP A 237 13.65 -23.02 7.38
CA ASP A 237 12.32 -23.61 7.16
C ASP A 237 11.20 -22.65 7.60
N LEU A 238 11.34 -21.37 7.24
CA LEU A 238 10.34 -20.32 7.47
C LEU A 238 9.66 -19.98 6.15
N LEU A 239 8.34 -19.85 6.18
CA LEU A 239 7.64 -19.37 5.00
C LEU A 239 7.87 -17.86 4.78
N LEU A 240 8.19 -17.44 3.57
CA LEU A 240 8.29 -16.03 3.19
C LEU A 240 6.95 -15.52 2.65
N ILE A 241 6.34 -14.57 3.37
CA ILE A 241 5.13 -13.86 2.97
C ILE A 241 5.53 -12.44 2.53
N VAL A 242 5.25 -12.09 1.27
CA VAL A 242 5.34 -10.70 0.83
C VAL A 242 3.96 -10.06 0.84
N ASP A 243 3.80 -9.04 1.67
CA ASP A 243 2.62 -8.19 1.66
C ASP A 243 2.77 -7.13 0.56
N ASP A 244 2.20 -7.41 -0.60
CA ASP A 244 2.24 -6.55 -1.78
C ASP A 244 0.94 -5.76 -1.96
N VAL A 245 0.15 -5.62 -0.88
CA VAL A 245 -1.14 -4.94 -0.89
C VAL A 245 -1.03 -3.48 -1.32
N GLN A 246 0.05 -2.76 -0.97
CA GLN A 246 0.27 -1.38 -1.41
C GLN A 246 1.29 -1.25 -2.55
N MET A 247 2.28 -2.12 -2.59
CA MET A 247 3.45 -1.99 -3.47
C MET A 247 3.35 -2.80 -4.77
N GLY A 248 2.36 -3.69 -4.83
CA GLY A 248 2.06 -4.47 -6.02
C GLY A 248 1.29 -3.67 -7.07
N CYS A 249 0.82 -4.40 -8.08
CA CYS A 249 0.12 -3.84 -9.24
C CYS A 249 0.90 -2.69 -9.90
N GLY A 250 2.23 -2.75 -9.94
CA GLY A 250 3.05 -1.77 -10.65
C GLY A 250 3.55 -0.58 -9.84
N ARG A 251 3.19 -0.44 -8.57
CA ARG A 251 3.51 0.77 -7.80
C ARG A 251 5.01 1.07 -7.74
N THR A 252 5.83 0.03 -7.67
CA THR A 252 7.31 0.12 -7.63
C THR A 252 7.98 -0.03 -9.01
N GLY A 253 7.20 -0.12 -10.10
CA GLY A 253 7.66 -0.40 -11.46
C GLY A 253 7.10 -1.72 -11.97
N PRO A 254 7.70 -2.88 -11.61
CA PRO A 254 7.18 -4.20 -11.97
C PRO A 254 5.81 -4.51 -11.33
N PHE A 255 5.11 -5.54 -11.82
CA PHE A 255 3.77 -5.89 -11.31
C PHE A 255 3.83 -6.23 -9.83
N PHE A 256 4.73 -7.14 -9.44
CA PHE A 256 5.05 -7.41 -8.06
C PHE A 256 6.31 -6.68 -7.62
N SER A 257 6.29 -6.12 -6.42
CA SER A 257 7.40 -5.30 -5.93
C SER A 257 8.68 -6.09 -5.64
N PHE A 258 8.59 -7.41 -5.50
CA PHE A 258 9.72 -8.29 -5.26
C PHE A 258 10.47 -8.71 -6.53
N GLU A 259 9.93 -8.44 -7.73
CA GLU A 259 10.54 -8.87 -9.01
C GLU A 259 11.96 -8.32 -9.17
N ALA A 260 12.20 -7.06 -8.80
CA ALA A 260 13.53 -6.45 -8.88
C ALA A 260 14.58 -7.14 -8.00
N ALA A 261 14.16 -7.76 -6.88
CA ALA A 261 15.04 -8.54 -6.03
C ALA A 261 15.31 -9.94 -6.61
N GLY A 262 14.51 -10.42 -7.57
CA GLY A 262 14.64 -11.76 -8.14
C GLY A 262 14.29 -12.88 -7.15
N ILE A 263 13.52 -12.56 -6.11
CA ILE A 263 13.04 -13.55 -5.13
C ILE A 263 11.67 -14.09 -5.54
N VAL A 264 11.35 -15.30 -5.11
CA VAL A 264 10.02 -15.92 -5.28
C VAL A 264 9.46 -16.23 -3.90
N PRO A 265 8.53 -15.41 -3.38
CA PRO A 265 7.91 -15.66 -2.08
C PRO A 265 7.11 -16.97 -2.05
N ASP A 266 6.79 -17.43 -0.84
CA ASP A 266 5.96 -18.62 -0.67
C ASP A 266 4.47 -18.25 -0.74
N ILE A 267 4.15 -17.07 -0.21
CA ILE A 267 2.81 -16.48 -0.17
C ILE A 267 2.90 -14.99 -0.53
N VAL A 268 1.95 -14.48 -1.31
CA VAL A 268 1.85 -13.06 -1.68
C VAL A 268 0.44 -12.54 -1.38
N CYS A 269 0.33 -11.40 -0.70
CA CYS A 269 -0.94 -10.72 -0.47
C CYS A 269 -1.12 -9.58 -1.48
N LEU A 270 -2.29 -9.50 -2.12
CA LEU A 270 -2.68 -8.40 -3.01
C LEU A 270 -4.05 -7.86 -2.61
N ALA A 271 -4.26 -6.55 -2.71
CA ALA A 271 -5.57 -5.90 -2.65
C ALA A 271 -5.49 -4.54 -3.37
N LYS A 272 -6.09 -3.49 -2.81
CA LYS A 272 -6.02 -2.10 -3.32
C LYS A 272 -6.24 -2.05 -4.84
N SER A 273 -5.19 -1.85 -5.64
CA SER A 273 -5.28 -1.70 -7.10
C SER A 273 -5.52 -2.97 -7.89
N ILE A 274 -5.65 -4.14 -7.26
CA ILE A 274 -5.87 -5.40 -8.00
C ILE A 274 -7.16 -5.41 -8.83
N SER A 275 -8.22 -4.75 -8.36
CA SER A 275 -9.46 -4.60 -9.14
C SER A 275 -9.35 -3.56 -10.26
N GLY A 276 -8.31 -2.73 -10.21
CA GLY A 276 -8.04 -1.62 -11.12
C GLY A 276 -8.99 -0.43 -11.05
N TYR A 277 -10.21 -0.60 -10.54
CA TYR A 277 -11.26 0.43 -10.55
C TYR A 277 -11.63 0.94 -9.15
N GLY A 278 -10.91 0.52 -8.11
CA GLY A 278 -11.23 0.83 -6.71
C GLY A 278 -12.34 -0.03 -6.11
N LEU A 279 -12.83 -1.04 -6.83
CA LEU A 279 -13.78 -2.01 -6.30
C LEU A 279 -13.08 -2.94 -5.27
N PRO A 280 -13.72 -3.28 -4.14
CA PRO A 280 -13.11 -4.14 -3.13
C PRO A 280 -12.74 -5.51 -3.71
N MET A 281 -11.45 -5.85 -3.67
CA MET A 281 -10.94 -7.15 -4.08
C MET A 281 -9.60 -7.40 -3.41
N ALA A 282 -9.34 -8.65 -3.04
CA ALA A 282 -8.08 -9.08 -2.48
C ALA A 282 -7.78 -10.51 -2.93
N LEU A 283 -6.50 -10.85 -3.02
CA LEU A 283 -5.99 -12.17 -3.38
C LEU A 283 -4.93 -12.59 -2.36
N THR A 284 -4.92 -13.87 -2.03
CA THR A 284 -3.77 -14.51 -1.39
C THR A 284 -3.23 -15.53 -2.38
N LEU A 285 -2.05 -15.26 -2.92
CA LEU A 285 -1.34 -16.18 -3.82
C LEU A 285 -0.41 -17.06 -2.98
N PHE A 286 -0.27 -18.32 -3.34
CA PHE A 286 0.68 -19.22 -2.67
C PHE A 286 1.07 -20.37 -3.57
N ARG A 287 2.24 -20.95 -3.34
CA ARG A 287 2.71 -22.11 -4.12
C ARG A 287 1.74 -23.29 -4.01
N PRO A 288 1.54 -24.09 -5.07
CA PRO A 288 0.52 -25.14 -5.08
C PRO A 288 0.63 -26.16 -3.94
N GLU A 289 1.84 -26.52 -3.51
CA GLU A 289 2.09 -27.46 -2.40
C GLU A 289 1.64 -26.92 -1.03
N LEU A 290 1.42 -25.60 -0.93
CA LEU A 290 0.89 -24.96 0.26
C LEU A 290 -0.64 -25.00 0.30
N ASP A 291 -1.33 -25.41 -0.78
CA ASP A 291 -2.80 -25.49 -0.85
C ASP A 291 -3.35 -26.67 -0.05
N GLN A 292 -3.17 -26.62 1.27
CA GLN A 292 -3.57 -27.70 2.15
C GLN A 292 -4.94 -27.46 2.78
N TRP A 293 -5.57 -26.29 2.55
CA TRP A 293 -6.86 -25.89 3.12
C TRP A 293 -7.94 -26.97 3.02
N GLU A 294 -8.78 -27.09 4.05
CA GLU A 294 -10.03 -27.84 3.93
C GLU A 294 -11.17 -26.96 3.40
N PRO A 295 -12.14 -27.53 2.66
CA PRO A 295 -13.31 -26.79 2.19
C PRO A 295 -14.02 -26.06 3.33
N GLY A 296 -14.14 -24.73 3.21
CA GLY A 296 -14.83 -23.87 4.18
C GLY A 296 -14.00 -23.34 5.35
N GLU A 297 -12.74 -23.79 5.53
CA GLU A 297 -11.90 -23.44 6.69
C GLU A 297 -11.53 -21.94 6.78
N HIS A 298 -11.53 -21.25 5.62
CA HIS A 298 -11.47 -19.80 5.54
C HIS A 298 -12.57 -19.30 4.60
N ASN A 299 -13.56 -18.60 5.15
CA ASN A 299 -14.72 -18.10 4.43
C ASN A 299 -14.72 -16.55 4.32
N GLY A 300 -15.74 -16.01 3.68
CA GLY A 300 -15.92 -14.56 3.52
C GLY A 300 -16.97 -14.31 2.47
N THR A 301 -18.12 -13.75 2.87
CA THR A 301 -19.31 -13.63 2.02
C THR A 301 -19.00 -13.01 0.66
N PHE A 302 -18.30 -11.88 0.66
CA PHE A 302 -18.02 -11.10 -0.56
C PHE A 302 -16.80 -11.55 -1.38
N ARG A 303 -16.28 -12.78 -1.18
CA ARG A 303 -15.14 -13.30 -1.95
C ARG A 303 -15.39 -13.43 -3.45
N GLY A 304 -16.65 -13.60 -3.84
CA GLY A 304 -17.10 -13.64 -5.24
C GLY A 304 -17.72 -12.32 -5.67
N HIS A 305 -16.93 -11.23 -5.67
CA HIS A 305 -17.36 -9.92 -6.16
C HIS A 305 -17.03 -9.78 -7.66
N ASN A 306 -17.96 -10.20 -8.51
CA ASN A 306 -17.72 -10.37 -9.95
C ASN A 306 -17.45 -9.06 -10.72
N PRO A 307 -18.09 -7.92 -10.41
CA PRO A 307 -17.71 -6.64 -11.00
C PRO A 307 -16.22 -6.30 -10.84
N ALA A 308 -15.62 -6.66 -9.69
CA ALA A 308 -14.19 -6.48 -9.49
C ALA A 308 -13.33 -7.43 -10.33
N PHE A 309 -13.77 -8.68 -10.56
CA PHE A 309 -13.08 -9.59 -11.50
C PHE A 309 -13.07 -9.04 -12.92
N VAL A 310 -14.16 -8.40 -13.36
CA VAL A 310 -14.27 -7.79 -14.70
C VAL A 310 -13.27 -6.65 -14.86
N THR A 311 -13.25 -5.71 -13.93
CA THR A 311 -12.33 -4.58 -14.01
C THR A 311 -10.88 -5.00 -13.77
N ALA A 312 -10.64 -6.02 -12.93
CA ALA A 312 -9.31 -6.62 -12.75
C ALA A 312 -8.80 -7.22 -14.05
N ALA A 313 -9.61 -8.07 -14.72
CA ALA A 313 -9.25 -8.69 -15.98
C ALA A 313 -8.97 -7.63 -17.07
N ALA A 314 -9.79 -6.58 -17.16
CA ALA A 314 -9.56 -5.47 -18.07
C ALA A 314 -8.28 -4.67 -17.73
N ALA A 315 -7.95 -4.49 -16.45
CA ALA A 315 -6.73 -3.82 -16.03
C ALA A 315 -5.46 -4.60 -16.41
N LEU A 316 -5.54 -5.92 -16.57
CA LEU A 316 -4.44 -6.74 -17.06
C LEU A 316 -4.02 -6.39 -18.50
N ASP A 317 -4.87 -5.72 -19.28
CA ASP A 317 -4.45 -5.19 -20.59
C ASP A 317 -3.25 -4.25 -20.54
N PHE A 318 -3.08 -3.51 -19.44
CA PHE A 318 -1.91 -2.64 -19.25
C PHE A 318 -0.62 -3.42 -18.98
N TRP A 319 -0.73 -4.74 -18.73
CA TRP A 319 0.35 -5.63 -18.35
C TRP A 319 0.71 -6.66 -19.43
N SER A 320 0.03 -6.64 -20.59
CA SER A 320 0.34 -7.51 -21.72
C SER A 320 1.71 -7.23 -22.38
N GLY A 321 2.40 -6.17 -21.95
CA GLY A 321 3.76 -5.82 -22.35
C GLY A 321 4.47 -5.04 -21.24
N ASP A 322 5.66 -4.52 -21.53
CA ASP A 322 6.51 -3.86 -20.53
C ASP A 322 6.41 -2.32 -20.52
N GLN A 323 5.52 -1.75 -21.34
CA GLN A 323 5.42 -0.29 -21.51
C GLN A 323 5.01 0.41 -20.21
N LEU A 324 4.07 -0.15 -19.45
CA LEU A 324 3.66 0.44 -18.17
C LEU A 324 4.83 0.41 -17.18
N THR A 325 5.51 -0.72 -17.03
CA THR A 325 6.71 -0.87 -16.18
C THR A 325 7.77 0.18 -16.52
N LYS A 326 8.14 0.30 -17.81
CA LYS A 326 9.12 1.28 -18.29
C LYS A 326 8.70 2.71 -17.97
N ASN A 327 7.42 3.04 -18.18
CA ASN A 327 6.88 4.36 -17.88
C ASN A 327 6.91 4.68 -16.38
N VAL A 328 6.55 3.72 -15.52
CA VAL A 328 6.60 3.91 -14.07
C VAL A 328 8.03 4.12 -13.59
N LEU A 329 8.99 3.35 -14.10
CA LEU A 329 10.40 3.51 -13.75
C LEU A 329 10.92 4.89 -14.20
N ARG A 330 10.70 5.27 -15.46
CA ARG A 330 11.08 6.60 -15.99
C ARG A 330 10.49 7.74 -15.15
N LYS A 331 9.20 7.68 -14.83
CA LYS A 331 8.54 8.71 -14.03
C LYS A 331 9.03 8.69 -12.58
N GLY A 332 9.32 7.51 -12.04
CA GLY A 332 9.92 7.37 -10.71
C GLY A 332 11.26 8.08 -10.60
N GLU A 333 12.17 7.84 -11.55
CA GLU A 333 13.46 8.54 -11.63
C GLU A 333 13.29 10.05 -11.79
N HIS A 334 12.28 10.47 -12.55
CA HIS A 334 11.96 11.90 -12.71
C HIS A 334 11.48 12.54 -11.41
N VAL A 335 10.54 11.89 -10.71
CA VAL A 335 10.06 12.35 -9.39
C VAL A 335 11.21 12.40 -8.38
N GLU A 336 12.02 11.35 -8.31
CA GLU A 336 13.16 11.27 -7.40
C GLU A 336 14.12 12.44 -7.62
N ARG A 337 14.56 12.68 -8.86
CA ARG A 337 15.42 13.84 -9.19
C ARG A 337 14.80 15.17 -8.79
N MET A 338 13.53 15.39 -9.12
CA MET A 338 12.84 16.64 -8.81
C MET A 338 12.70 16.87 -7.29
N LEU A 339 12.44 15.81 -6.53
CA LEU A 339 12.35 15.88 -5.07
C LEU A 339 13.73 16.09 -4.44
N ASP A 340 14.78 15.45 -4.96
CA ASP A 340 16.15 15.63 -4.49
C ASP A 340 16.63 17.07 -4.74
N ASP A 341 16.41 17.60 -5.95
CA ASP A 341 16.74 19.00 -6.29
C ASP A 341 15.99 20.00 -5.39
N MET A 342 14.74 19.67 -5.02
CA MET A 342 13.91 20.49 -4.14
C MET A 342 14.42 20.52 -2.69
N VAL A 343 14.94 19.42 -2.16
CA VAL A 343 15.31 19.30 -0.74
C VAL A 343 16.80 19.25 -0.45
N GLY A 344 17.66 19.16 -1.47
CA GLY A 344 19.09 18.87 -1.33
C GLY A 344 19.87 19.79 -0.38
N GLU A 345 19.40 21.03 -0.18
CA GLU A 345 20.00 21.99 0.75
C GLU A 345 19.23 22.16 2.07
N VAL A 346 18.10 21.46 2.24
CA VAL A 346 17.23 21.61 3.42
C VAL A 346 17.64 20.62 4.50
N GLU A 347 18.27 21.13 5.57
CA GLU A 347 18.68 20.33 6.72
C GLU A 347 17.50 19.56 7.34
N GLY A 348 17.70 18.27 7.60
CA GLY A 348 16.71 17.40 8.22
C GLY A 348 15.57 16.97 7.29
N VAL A 349 15.72 17.14 5.97
CA VAL A 349 14.78 16.65 4.96
C VAL A 349 15.49 15.66 4.03
N ARG A 350 14.83 14.54 3.73
CA ARG A 350 15.39 13.46 2.89
C ARG A 350 14.33 12.88 1.96
N VAL A 351 14.72 12.52 0.75
CA VAL A 351 13.86 11.78 -0.19
C VAL A 351 14.07 10.28 -0.02
N ARG A 352 12.99 9.51 -0.22
CA ARG A 352 13.04 8.05 -0.30
C ARG A 352 11.89 7.52 -1.12
N GLY A 353 12.13 6.48 -1.91
CA GLY A 353 11.09 5.83 -2.69
C GLY A 353 11.60 4.82 -3.72
N ARG A 354 10.65 4.23 -4.45
CA ARG A 354 10.93 3.30 -5.56
C ARG A 354 9.78 3.37 -6.55
N GLY A 355 10.07 3.57 -7.83
CA GLY A 355 9.02 3.74 -8.84
C GLY A 355 8.15 4.95 -8.51
N LEU A 356 6.82 4.79 -8.50
CA LEU A 356 5.87 5.86 -8.20
C LEU A 356 5.30 5.79 -6.78
N VAL A 357 6.03 5.19 -5.84
CA VAL A 357 5.84 5.41 -4.40
C VAL A 357 7.05 6.18 -3.89
N GLN A 358 6.84 7.46 -3.58
CA GLN A 358 7.90 8.41 -3.24
C GLN A 358 7.52 9.14 -1.95
N GLY A 359 8.51 9.65 -1.24
CA GLY A 359 8.30 10.29 0.05
C GLY A 359 9.36 11.33 0.36
N VAL A 360 8.91 12.44 0.96
CA VAL A 360 9.77 13.48 1.53
C VAL A 360 9.67 13.37 3.05
N ALA A 361 10.75 12.89 3.68
CA ALA A 361 10.85 12.65 5.10
C ALA A 361 11.45 13.85 5.83
N PHE A 362 10.83 14.25 6.93
CA PHE A 362 11.24 15.36 7.77
C PHE A 362 11.66 14.84 9.14
N ASP A 363 12.78 15.32 9.68
CA ASP A 363 13.17 14.99 11.07
C ASP A 363 12.18 15.56 12.09
N ARG A 364 11.58 16.71 11.74
CA ARG A 364 10.49 17.41 12.43
C ARG A 364 9.13 17.03 11.81
N PRO A 365 8.36 16.11 12.43
CA PRO A 365 7.16 15.55 11.81
C PRO A 365 6.03 16.55 11.55
N GLU A 366 5.96 17.63 12.34
CA GLU A 366 4.97 18.69 12.17
C GLU A 366 5.09 19.40 10.81
N LEU A 367 6.27 19.40 10.20
CA LEU A 367 6.50 20.00 8.89
C LEU A 367 5.82 19.20 7.78
N ALA A 368 5.86 17.86 7.85
CA ALA A 368 5.18 17.01 6.87
C ALA A 368 3.66 17.27 6.86
N THR A 369 3.06 17.39 8.04
CA THR A 369 1.61 17.72 8.17
C THR A 369 1.31 19.12 7.63
N ALA A 370 2.18 20.11 7.90
CA ALA A 370 2.03 21.45 7.39
C ALA A 370 2.14 21.51 5.85
N VAL A 371 3.05 20.73 5.26
CA VAL A 371 3.21 20.61 3.81
C VAL A 371 1.97 20.00 3.16
N CYS A 372 1.41 18.92 3.70
CA CYS A 372 0.16 18.35 3.19
C CYS A 372 -1.00 19.35 3.25
N ARG A 373 -1.09 20.14 4.32
CA ARG A 373 -2.12 21.20 4.46
C ARG A 373 -1.94 22.33 3.44
N GLU A 374 -0.70 22.78 3.24
CA GLU A 374 -0.37 23.80 2.24
C GLU A 374 -0.66 23.28 0.81
N GLY A 375 -0.29 22.04 0.51
CA GLY A 375 -0.61 21.36 -0.74
C GLY A 375 -2.13 21.27 -1.00
N PHE A 376 -2.91 20.91 0.00
CA PHE A 376 -4.38 20.91 -0.10
C PHE A 376 -4.92 22.31 -0.42
N GLY A 377 -4.39 23.34 0.27
CA GLY A 377 -4.69 24.75 0.00
C GLY A 377 -4.39 25.18 -1.45
N ARG A 378 -3.43 24.52 -2.11
CA ARG A 378 -3.04 24.72 -3.52
C ARG A 378 -3.76 23.79 -4.51
N GLY A 379 -4.66 22.91 -4.03
CA GLY A 379 -5.39 21.98 -4.88
C GLY A 379 -4.63 20.67 -5.17
N LEU A 380 -3.76 20.22 -4.27
CA LEU A 380 -3.07 18.93 -4.36
C LEU A 380 -3.41 18.06 -3.16
N LEU A 381 -3.81 16.81 -3.39
CA LEU A 381 -4.05 15.83 -2.34
C LEU A 381 -2.77 15.04 -2.06
N LEU A 382 -2.21 15.27 -0.88
CA LEU A 382 -1.08 14.55 -0.30
C LEU A 382 -1.48 14.06 1.08
N GLU A 383 -0.83 12.99 1.53
CA GLU A 383 -1.04 12.46 2.87
C GLU A 383 0.30 12.11 3.54
N THR A 384 0.30 12.13 4.87
CA THR A 384 1.45 11.75 5.66
C THR A 384 1.56 10.23 5.86
N SER A 385 2.77 9.76 6.13
CA SER A 385 3.08 8.39 6.55
C SER A 385 4.29 8.40 7.49
N GLY A 386 4.66 7.23 8.02
CA GLY A 386 5.71 7.12 9.03
C GLY A 386 5.14 6.94 10.43
N ALA A 387 5.97 6.45 11.35
CA ALA A 387 5.53 6.15 12.71
C ALA A 387 5.12 7.43 13.48
N ARG A 388 5.62 8.59 13.08
CA ARG A 388 5.37 9.91 13.64
C ARG A 388 4.62 10.83 12.65
N SER A 389 4.10 10.29 11.54
CA SER A 389 3.55 11.08 10.42
C SER A 389 4.57 12.03 9.80
N GLU A 390 5.83 11.62 9.75
CA GLU A 390 6.98 12.44 9.38
C GLU A 390 7.31 12.46 7.88
N VAL A 391 6.59 11.71 7.05
CA VAL A 391 6.82 11.63 5.60
C VAL A 391 5.62 12.12 4.82
N VAL A 392 5.81 13.11 3.97
CA VAL A 392 4.84 13.45 2.92
C VAL A 392 4.94 12.38 1.83
N LYS A 393 3.87 11.61 1.64
CA LYS A 393 3.84 10.48 0.71
C LYS A 393 3.21 10.90 -0.62
N LEU A 394 3.89 10.56 -1.71
CA LEU A 394 3.47 10.80 -3.09
C LEU A 394 3.22 9.45 -3.77
N MET A 395 1.97 9.25 -4.20
CA MET A 395 1.47 8.05 -4.88
C MET A 395 0.48 8.44 -5.99
N PRO A 396 0.90 9.19 -7.03
CA PRO A 396 0.03 9.51 -8.17
C PRO A 396 -0.41 8.25 -8.93
N PRO A 397 -1.48 8.31 -9.74
CA PRO A 397 -1.81 7.20 -10.65
C PRO A 397 -0.63 6.90 -11.58
N LEU A 398 -0.38 5.63 -11.88
CA LEU A 398 0.70 5.19 -12.77
C LEU A 398 0.53 5.72 -14.21
N LEU A 399 -0.74 5.94 -14.60
CA LEU A 399 -1.13 6.46 -15.90
C LEU A 399 -1.19 7.99 -15.98
N ILE A 400 -0.82 8.72 -14.90
CA ILE A 400 -0.72 10.19 -14.92
C ILE A 400 0.16 10.66 -16.09
N ASP A 401 -0.19 11.72 -16.80
CA ASP A 401 0.71 12.24 -17.85
C ASP A 401 1.88 13.03 -17.24
N ASP A 402 2.90 13.32 -18.06
CA ASP A 402 4.09 14.02 -17.57
C ASP A 402 3.79 15.47 -17.15
N ALA A 403 2.85 16.15 -17.80
CA ALA A 403 2.52 17.54 -17.48
C ALA A 403 1.75 17.66 -16.15
N GLU A 404 0.81 16.75 -15.91
CA GLU A 404 0.09 16.63 -14.64
C GLU A 404 1.03 16.20 -13.50
N LEU A 405 1.98 15.30 -13.78
CA LEU A 405 3.01 14.91 -12.84
C LEU A 405 3.88 16.11 -12.45
N ASP A 406 4.38 16.86 -13.42
CA ASP A 406 5.19 18.06 -13.21
C ASP A 406 4.41 19.15 -12.46
N GLN A 407 3.13 19.34 -12.79
CA GLN A 407 2.27 20.28 -12.07
C GLN A 407 2.17 19.91 -10.59
N GLY A 408 1.98 18.62 -10.26
CA GLY A 408 1.91 18.17 -8.88
C GLY A 408 3.24 18.33 -8.14
N LEU A 409 4.36 18.01 -8.78
CA LEU A 409 5.70 18.20 -8.20
C LEU A 409 6.00 19.68 -7.94
N GLN A 410 5.60 20.58 -8.84
CA GLN A 410 5.71 22.02 -8.63
C GLN A 410 4.92 22.48 -7.39
N ILE A 411 3.69 21.99 -7.21
CA ILE A 411 2.90 22.32 -6.02
C ILE A 411 3.55 21.76 -4.75
N VAL A 412 4.16 20.56 -4.80
CA VAL A 412 4.93 20.00 -3.68
C VAL A 412 6.10 20.93 -3.32
N ALA A 413 6.88 21.36 -4.31
CA ALA A 413 8.02 22.26 -4.12
C ALA A 413 7.62 23.57 -3.45
N GLU A 414 6.61 24.24 -4.00
CA GLU A 414 6.11 25.48 -3.42
C GLU A 414 5.55 25.30 -2.01
N SER A 415 4.97 24.14 -1.71
CA SER A 415 4.43 23.83 -0.37
C SER A 415 5.55 23.60 0.64
N VAL A 416 6.59 22.88 0.25
CA VAL A 416 7.79 22.66 1.08
C VAL A 416 8.50 23.99 1.34
N GLU A 417 8.75 24.79 0.31
CA GLU A 417 9.40 26.10 0.42
C GLU A 417 8.62 27.03 1.37
N ALA A 418 7.29 27.11 1.22
CA ALA A 418 6.44 27.95 2.05
C ALA A 418 6.48 27.55 3.54
N VAL A 419 6.54 26.25 3.85
CA VAL A 419 6.60 25.75 5.23
C VAL A 419 7.98 25.96 5.84
N VAL A 420 9.05 25.60 5.12
CA VAL A 420 10.43 25.72 5.60
C VAL A 420 10.81 27.20 5.81
N SER A 421 10.43 28.09 4.90
CA SER A 421 10.72 29.53 5.01
C SER A 421 10.03 30.19 6.21
N ARG A 422 8.78 29.80 6.52
CA ARG A 422 8.05 30.32 7.69
C ARG A 422 8.73 29.95 9.00
N GLU A 423 9.34 28.76 9.09
CA GLU A 423 10.06 28.30 10.28
C GLU A 423 11.38 29.05 10.50
N LEU A 424 12.13 29.34 9.43
CA LEU A 424 13.36 30.15 9.52
C LEU A 424 13.07 31.56 10.06
N VAL A 425 11.99 32.19 9.59
CA VAL A 425 11.55 33.52 10.09
C VAL A 425 11.03 33.42 11.54
N GLY A 426 10.30 32.36 11.88
CA GLY A 426 9.78 32.12 13.23
C GLY A 426 10.85 31.77 14.27
N ALA A 427 11.98 31.20 13.86
CA ALA A 427 13.15 30.95 14.72
C ALA A 427 13.95 32.23 14.97
N ALA A 428 14.17 33.06 13.93
CA ALA A 428 14.84 34.36 14.06
C ALA A 428 14.09 35.33 14.99
N GLY A 429 12.75 35.30 15.00
CA GLY A 429 11.93 36.11 15.90
C GLY A 429 11.88 35.63 17.36
N ARG A 430 12.28 34.38 17.64
CA ARG A 430 12.34 33.80 19.00
C ARG A 430 13.71 33.91 19.66
N GLY A 431 14.78 34.11 18.89
CA GLY A 431 16.13 34.40 19.39
C GLY A 431 16.39 35.86 19.75
N ALA A 432 15.44 36.76 19.48
CA ALA A 432 15.54 38.20 19.72
C ALA A 432 14.66 38.69 20.89
N ARG A 433 14.26 37.81 21.82
CA ARG A 433 13.52 38.18 23.04
C ARG A 433 14.24 37.73 24.30
#